data_AF-A0A1G8LKW3-F1
#
_entry.id   AF-A0A1G8LKW3-F1
#
_cell.length_a   1.000
_cell.length_b   1.000
_cell.length_c   1.000
_cell.angle_alpha   90.00
_cell.angle_beta   90.00
_cell.angle_gamma   90.00
#
_symmetry.space_group_name_H-M   'P 1'
#
loop_
_entity.id
_entity.type
_entity.pdbx_description
1 polymer ?
#
loop_
_entity_poly.entity_id
_entity_poly.type
_entity_poly.pdbx_seq_one_letter_code
_entity_poly.pdbx_strand_id
1 'polypeptide(L)'
;MSVKIYKWFEKFICDYELVSLVKTRVDYEYIVEMLRGFMDTINQDDEDTDDVQFSVDVAQIKQIILEYSNSNPKLGKLIADILDDILKQKEKYVCQDISVIINVARYGAIDSEIQRFVDKWYLDFDEVKYEAYNYHDGKLQNETKLKENADYAKYKEETEAPLAKFLFYTELIEAFHKDLMEEIAPLFA
;
A
#
# COMPACT_ATOMS: atom_id res chain seq x y z
N MET A 1 -9.13 -71.55 8.27
CA MET A 1 -8.81 -71.31 6.85
C MET A 1 -9.57 -70.06 6.44
N SER A 2 -8.93 -68.89 6.52
CA SER A 2 -9.59 -67.60 6.29
C SER A 2 -8.84 -66.84 5.22
N VAL A 3 -9.56 -66.48 4.17
CA VAL A 3 -9.13 -65.68 3.02
C VAL A 3 -9.60 -64.25 3.27
N LYS A 4 -8.71 -63.26 3.07
CA LYS A 4 -8.92 -62.04 2.26
C LYS A 4 -7.98 -60.91 2.75
N ILE A 5 -6.93 -60.64 1.97
CA ILE A 5 -6.79 -59.50 1.05
C ILE A 5 -6.29 -58.24 1.75
N TYR A 6 -5.03 -57.94 1.45
CA TYR A 6 -4.34 -56.66 1.59
C TYR A 6 -5.28 -55.46 1.39
N LYS A 7 -5.46 -54.66 2.45
CA LYS A 7 -6.04 -53.32 2.37
C LYS A 7 -5.48 -52.42 3.48
N TRP A 8 -4.17 -52.28 3.49
CA TRP A 8 -3.42 -51.43 4.44
C TRP A 8 -2.54 -50.41 3.70
N PHE A 9 -3.03 -49.82 2.61
CA PHE A 9 -2.25 -48.80 1.91
C PHE A 9 -3.01 -47.59 1.34
N GLU A 10 -4.27 -47.36 1.73
CA GLU A 10 -4.92 -46.09 1.40
C GLU A 10 -5.78 -45.62 2.56
N LYS A 11 -5.30 -44.57 3.23
CA LYS A 11 -6.03 -43.32 3.46
C LYS A 11 -5.48 -42.62 4.70
N PHE A 12 -4.30 -42.05 4.56
CA PHE A 12 -3.91 -40.84 5.29
C PHE A 12 -2.80 -40.17 4.48
N ILE A 13 -3.14 -39.71 3.29
CA ILE A 13 -2.50 -38.51 2.77
C ILE A 13 -3.10 -37.42 3.64
N CYS A 14 -2.40 -37.06 4.72
CA CYS A 14 -2.70 -35.86 5.48
C CYS A 14 -2.86 -34.72 4.47
N ASP A 15 -3.86 -33.87 4.65
CA ASP A 15 -4.13 -32.65 3.87
C ASP A 15 -2.92 -31.68 3.75
N TYR A 16 -1.79 -32.04 4.35
CA TYR A 16 -0.51 -31.33 4.32
C TYR A 16 0.28 -31.45 3.00
N GLU A 17 -0.04 -32.40 2.12
CA GLU A 17 0.63 -32.54 0.81
C GLU A 17 -0.06 -31.78 -0.35
N LEU A 18 -1.23 -31.18 -0.13
CA LEU A 18 -1.94 -30.37 -1.13
C LEU A 18 -1.62 -28.87 -1.10
N VAL A 19 -0.74 -28.41 -0.18
CA VAL A 19 -0.29 -27.01 -0.12
C VAL A 19 0.95 -26.76 -1.01
N SER A 20 1.42 -27.79 -1.71
CA SER A 20 2.56 -27.69 -2.62
C SER A 20 2.08 -27.61 -4.08
N LEU A 21 2.27 -26.42 -4.68
CA LEU A 21 2.30 -26.07 -6.12
C LEU A 21 1.24 -25.05 -6.55
N VAL A 22 1.27 -23.86 -5.94
CA VAL A 22 1.54 -22.57 -6.60
C VAL A 22 1.76 -21.60 -5.43
N LYS A 23 3.00 -21.31 -5.04
CA LYS A 23 3.27 -20.04 -4.34
C LYS A 23 3.11 -18.96 -5.40
N THR A 24 1.87 -18.61 -5.73
CA THR A 24 1.55 -17.33 -6.33
C THR A 24 2.12 -16.34 -5.33
N ARG A 25 3.10 -15.55 -5.75
CA ARG A 25 3.59 -14.48 -4.87
C ARG A 25 2.36 -13.67 -4.47
N VAL A 26 2.14 -13.51 -3.17
CA VAL A 26 1.12 -12.57 -2.70
C VAL A 26 1.49 -11.22 -3.31
N ASP A 27 0.67 -10.76 -4.24
CA ASP A 27 0.80 -9.48 -4.91
C ASP A 27 -0.42 -8.61 -4.59
N TYR A 28 -0.37 -7.38 -5.06
CA TYR A 28 -1.42 -6.40 -4.80
C TYR A 28 -2.79 -6.87 -5.30
N GLU A 29 -2.84 -7.44 -6.51
CA GLU A 29 -4.08 -7.89 -7.14
C GLU A 29 -4.74 -9.01 -6.32
N TYR A 30 -3.96 -9.98 -5.87
CA TYR A 30 -4.45 -11.06 -5.02
C TYR A 30 -5.09 -10.54 -3.71
N ILE A 31 -4.48 -9.53 -3.09
CA ILE A 31 -5.01 -8.92 -1.85
C ILE A 31 -6.33 -8.19 -2.13
N VAL A 32 -6.40 -7.44 -3.23
CA VAL A 32 -7.62 -6.73 -3.64
C VAL A 32 -8.78 -7.70 -3.87
N GLU A 33 -8.54 -8.80 -4.57
CA GLU A 33 -9.57 -9.82 -4.82
C GLU A 33 -10.05 -10.48 -3.52
N MET A 34 -9.12 -10.81 -2.62
CA MET A 34 -9.46 -11.36 -1.30
C MET A 34 -10.30 -10.38 -0.47
N LEU A 35 -9.92 -9.09 -0.45
CA LEU A 35 -10.70 -8.07 0.27
C LEU A 35 -12.06 -7.81 -0.39
N ARG A 36 -12.18 -7.94 -1.71
CA ARG A 36 -13.47 -7.81 -2.40
C ARG A 36 -14.42 -8.93 -1.98
N GLY A 37 -13.95 -10.18 -1.96
CA GLY A 37 -14.74 -11.31 -1.46
C GLY A 37 -15.16 -11.13 0.00
N PHE A 38 -14.27 -10.58 0.83
CA PHE A 38 -14.59 -10.25 2.23
C PHE A 38 -15.65 -9.13 2.34
N MET A 39 -15.57 -8.10 1.50
CA MET A 39 -16.57 -7.03 1.43
C MET A 39 -17.94 -7.56 0.98
N ASP A 40 -17.99 -8.52 0.07
CA ASP A 40 -19.23 -9.17 -0.34
C ASP A 40 -19.91 -9.89 0.83
N THR A 41 -19.14 -10.53 1.71
CA THR A 41 -19.65 -11.11 2.96
C THR A 41 -20.20 -10.04 3.91
N ILE A 42 -19.55 -8.87 4.02
CA ILE A 42 -20.07 -7.75 4.84
C ILE A 42 -21.38 -7.19 4.26
N ASN A 43 -21.53 -7.19 2.94
CA ASN A 43 -22.71 -6.67 2.25
C ASN A 43 -23.90 -7.65 2.26
N GLN A 44 -23.66 -8.93 2.56
CA GLN A 44 -24.72 -9.93 2.75
C GLN A 44 -25.29 -9.76 4.16
N ASP A 45 -26.46 -9.14 4.23
CA ASP A 45 -27.21 -8.83 5.46
C ASP A 45 -27.89 -10.10 6.02
N ASP A 46 -27.11 -11.15 6.23
CA ASP A 46 -27.59 -12.45 6.69
C ASP A 46 -27.38 -12.60 8.20
N GLU A 47 -28.49 -12.71 8.95
CA GLU A 47 -28.54 -12.98 10.40
C GLU A 47 -27.80 -14.29 10.81
N ASP A 48 -27.42 -15.13 9.83
CA ASP A 48 -26.74 -16.42 10.01
C ASP A 48 -25.23 -16.36 9.73
N THR A 49 -24.61 -15.17 9.66
CA THR A 49 -23.15 -15.06 9.49
C THR A 49 -22.43 -15.77 10.64
N ASP A 50 -21.68 -16.82 10.33
CA ASP A 50 -20.88 -17.54 11.32
C ASP A 50 -19.71 -16.66 11.81
N ASP A 51 -19.89 -16.04 12.98
CA ASP A 51 -18.91 -15.20 13.66
C ASP A 51 -17.52 -15.87 13.79
N VAL A 52 -17.48 -17.22 13.89
CA VAL A 52 -16.23 -17.97 13.94
C VAL A 52 -15.54 -17.95 12.59
N GLN A 53 -16.27 -18.24 11.52
CA GLN A 53 -15.75 -18.19 10.15
C GLN A 53 -15.30 -16.78 9.78
N PHE A 54 -16.10 -15.76 10.11
CA PHE A 54 -15.74 -14.36 9.88
C PHE A 54 -14.41 -13.99 10.57
N SER A 55 -14.22 -14.42 11.82
CA SER A 55 -12.98 -14.17 12.56
C SER A 55 -11.77 -14.89 11.95
N VAL A 56 -11.96 -16.11 11.45
CA VAL A 56 -10.92 -16.87 10.74
C VAL A 56 -10.53 -16.17 9.44
N ASP A 57 -11.50 -15.70 8.67
CA ASP A 57 -11.25 -15.00 7.40
C ASP A 57 -10.46 -13.71 7.63
N VAL A 58 -10.85 -12.92 8.63
CA VAL A 58 -10.12 -11.70 9.02
C VAL A 58 -8.67 -12.02 9.42
N ALA A 59 -8.44 -13.09 10.18
CA ALA A 59 -7.10 -13.49 10.58
C ALA A 59 -6.23 -13.91 9.38
N GLN A 60 -6.80 -14.64 8.42
CA GLN A 60 -6.12 -15.01 7.18
C GLN A 60 -5.77 -13.78 6.33
N ILE A 61 -6.72 -12.86 6.15
CA ILE A 61 -6.50 -11.60 5.43
C ILE A 61 -5.34 -10.82 6.05
N LYS A 62 -5.32 -10.67 7.39
CA LYS A 62 -4.25 -9.97 8.11
C LYS A 62 -2.88 -10.62 7.89
N GLN A 63 -2.82 -11.96 7.91
CA GLN A 63 -1.58 -12.69 7.67
C GLN A 63 -1.08 -12.47 6.23
N ILE A 64 -1.98 -12.48 5.24
CA ILE A 64 -1.63 -12.24 3.84
C ILE A 64 -1.11 -10.81 3.63
N ILE A 65 -1.75 -9.80 4.23
CA ILE A 65 -1.29 -8.40 4.19
C ILE A 65 0.09 -8.27 4.86
N LEU A 66 0.32 -8.97 5.97
CA LEU A 66 1.62 -8.99 6.65
C LEU A 66 2.71 -9.61 5.77
N GLU A 67 2.41 -10.71 5.09
CA GLU A 67 3.34 -11.33 4.15
C GLU A 67 3.70 -10.41 2.99
N TYR A 68 2.71 -9.70 2.42
CA TYR A 68 2.92 -8.69 1.39
C TYR A 68 3.74 -7.50 1.86
N SER A 69 3.55 -7.07 3.11
CA SER A 69 4.29 -5.97 3.72
C SER A 69 5.81 -6.22 3.76
N ASN A 70 6.27 -7.47 3.64
CA ASN A 70 7.70 -7.76 3.55
C ASN A 70 8.33 -7.27 2.23
N SER A 71 7.54 -7.20 1.14
CA SER A 71 8.00 -6.71 -0.16
C SER A 71 7.61 -5.25 -0.42
N ASN A 72 6.46 -4.82 0.10
CA ASN A 72 6.00 -3.44 0.02
C ASN A 72 5.42 -2.97 1.37
N PRO A 73 6.28 -2.55 2.32
CA PRO A 73 5.85 -2.21 3.67
C PRO A 73 4.82 -1.06 3.72
N LYS A 74 4.92 -0.10 2.81
CA LYS A 74 4.07 1.09 2.79
C LYS A 74 2.67 0.77 2.32
N LEU A 75 2.56 0.10 1.16
CA LEU A 75 1.24 -0.28 0.65
C LEU A 75 0.60 -1.35 1.53
N GLY A 76 1.39 -2.29 2.06
CA GLY A 76 0.91 -3.28 3.02
C GLY A 76 0.34 -2.64 4.30
N LYS A 77 1.03 -1.67 4.89
CA LYS A 77 0.51 -0.90 6.03
C LYS A 77 -0.79 -0.16 5.67
N LEU A 78 -0.83 0.53 4.52
CA LEU A 78 -2.02 1.26 4.08
C LEU A 78 -3.24 0.33 3.95
N ILE A 79 -3.05 -0.86 3.38
CA ILE A 79 -4.12 -1.86 3.26
C ILE A 79 -4.54 -2.39 4.63
N ALA A 80 -3.59 -2.63 5.55
CA ALA A 80 -3.89 -3.04 6.92
C ALA A 80 -4.73 -1.99 7.66
N ASP A 81 -4.38 -0.71 7.53
CA ASP A 81 -5.11 0.41 8.14
C ASP A 81 -6.54 0.51 7.59
N ILE A 82 -6.73 0.29 6.28
CA ILE A 82 -8.07 0.23 5.65
C ILE A 82 -8.89 -0.93 6.20
N LEU A 83 -8.32 -2.13 6.28
CA LEU A 83 -9.02 -3.29 6.84
C LEU A 83 -9.44 -3.03 8.28
N ASP A 84 -8.56 -2.47 9.10
CA ASP A 84 -8.88 -2.14 10.49
C ASP A 84 -9.99 -1.07 10.58
N ASP A 85 -10.05 -0.10 9.66
CA ASP A 85 -11.14 0.89 9.63
C ASP A 85 -12.46 0.27 9.17
N ILE A 86 -12.44 -0.63 8.18
CA ILE A 86 -13.63 -1.39 7.74
C ILE A 86 -14.19 -2.21 8.90
N LEU A 87 -13.33 -2.92 9.64
CA LEU A 87 -13.76 -3.74 10.78
C LEU A 87 -14.37 -2.91 11.92
N LYS A 88 -13.93 -1.66 12.10
CA LYS A 88 -14.44 -0.75 13.14
C LYS A 88 -15.73 -0.03 12.72
N GLN A 89 -15.89 0.25 11.43
CA GLN A 89 -16.96 1.11 10.89
C GLN A 89 -17.62 0.44 9.67
N LYS A 90 -18.08 -0.80 9.82
CA LYS A 90 -18.58 -1.63 8.71
C LYS A 90 -19.64 -0.92 7.88
N GLU A 91 -20.58 -0.24 8.54
CA GLU A 91 -21.71 0.45 7.94
C GLU A 91 -21.29 1.58 6.99
N LYS A 92 -20.13 2.21 7.22
CA LYS A 92 -19.57 3.26 6.35
C LYS A 92 -19.22 2.70 4.97
N TYR A 93 -18.85 1.43 4.90
CA TYR A 93 -18.24 0.80 3.72
C TYR A 93 -19.21 -0.10 2.94
N VAL A 94 -20.43 -0.29 3.42
CA VAL A 94 -21.47 -1.05 2.72
C VAL A 94 -21.67 -0.51 1.30
N CYS A 95 -21.75 -1.43 0.33
CA CYS A 95 -21.90 -1.12 -1.10
C CYS A 95 -20.77 -0.27 -1.73
N GLN A 96 -19.63 -0.10 -1.06
CA GLN A 96 -18.46 0.55 -1.65
C GLN A 96 -17.53 -0.47 -2.32
N ASP A 97 -16.81 -0.02 -3.35
CA ASP A 97 -15.78 -0.81 -4.01
C ASP A 97 -14.44 -0.67 -3.29
N ILE A 98 -13.90 -1.78 -2.78
CA ILE A 98 -12.61 -1.82 -2.10
C ILE A 98 -11.45 -1.32 -2.96
N SER A 99 -11.49 -1.56 -4.28
CA SER A 99 -10.48 -1.08 -5.21
C SER A 99 -10.47 0.45 -5.25
N VAL A 100 -11.66 1.08 -5.20
CA VAL A 100 -11.80 2.53 -5.13
C VAL A 100 -11.30 3.06 -3.78
N ILE A 101 -11.68 2.42 -2.67
CA ILE A 101 -11.24 2.83 -1.32
C ILE A 101 -9.71 2.83 -1.23
N ILE A 102 -9.06 1.74 -1.68
CA ILE A 102 -7.60 1.63 -1.67
C ILE A 102 -6.97 2.70 -2.55
N ASN A 103 -7.49 2.94 -3.76
CA ASN A 103 -6.93 3.96 -4.65
C ASN A 103 -7.06 5.37 -4.09
N VAL A 104 -8.20 5.72 -3.48
CA VAL A 104 -8.38 7.02 -2.82
C VAL A 104 -7.38 7.18 -1.67
N ALA A 105 -7.19 6.15 -0.85
CA ALA A 105 -6.22 6.17 0.24
C ALA A 105 -4.77 6.30 -0.28
N ARG A 106 -4.42 5.59 -1.37
CA ARG A 106 -3.10 5.70 -2.02
C ARG A 106 -2.82 7.12 -2.49
N TYR A 107 -3.75 7.71 -3.25
CA TYR A 107 -3.57 9.08 -3.73
C TYR A 107 -3.54 10.09 -2.59
N GLY A 108 -4.35 9.91 -1.55
CA GLY A 108 -4.31 10.77 -0.37
C GLY A 108 -2.98 10.68 0.39
N ALA A 109 -2.40 9.48 0.50
CA ALA A 109 -1.08 9.28 1.11
C ALA A 109 0.03 9.94 0.27
N ILE A 110 0.00 9.77 -1.06
CA ILE A 110 0.93 10.42 -1.99
C ILE A 110 0.83 11.96 -1.87
N ASP A 111 -0.38 12.51 -1.96
CA ASP A 111 -0.62 13.95 -1.88
C ASP A 111 -0.17 14.50 -0.51
N SER A 112 -0.32 13.73 0.57
CA SER A 112 0.17 14.13 1.90
C SER A 112 1.69 14.22 1.98
N GLU A 113 2.42 13.30 1.35
CA GLU A 113 3.90 13.36 1.29
C GLU A 113 4.37 14.50 0.38
N ILE A 114 3.69 14.71 -0.77
CA ILE A 114 3.98 15.83 -1.67
C ILE A 114 3.78 17.14 -0.92
N GLN A 115 2.68 17.29 -0.17
CA GLN A 115 2.43 18.51 0.59
C GLN A 115 3.53 18.75 1.63
N ARG A 116 3.95 17.73 2.38
CA ARG A 116 5.07 17.84 3.32
C ARG A 116 6.36 18.29 2.65
N PHE A 117 6.65 17.72 1.48
CA PHE A 117 7.84 18.07 0.70
C PHE A 117 7.78 19.51 0.22
N VAL A 118 6.63 19.92 -0.33
CA VAL A 118 6.37 21.26 -0.83
C VAL A 118 6.50 22.30 0.26
N ASP A 119 5.96 22.04 1.45
CA ASP A 119 6.05 22.93 2.61
C ASP A 119 7.50 23.07 3.09
N LYS A 120 8.25 21.96 3.17
CA LYS A 120 9.67 21.95 3.56
C LYS A 120 10.54 22.76 2.61
N TRP A 121 10.27 22.67 1.32
CA TRP A 121 11.13 23.21 0.26
C TRP A 121 10.58 24.46 -0.43
N TYR A 122 9.44 24.98 0.03
CA TYR A 122 8.81 26.19 -0.47
C TYR A 122 8.55 26.14 -1.99
N LEU A 123 7.91 25.05 -2.42
CA LEU A 123 7.60 24.76 -3.82
C LEU A 123 6.12 25.00 -4.14
N ASP A 124 5.75 24.79 -5.40
CA ASP A 124 4.35 24.63 -5.82
C ASP A 124 3.95 23.14 -5.79
N PHE A 125 2.74 22.87 -5.31
CA PHE A 125 2.23 21.50 -5.15
C PHE A 125 2.04 20.79 -6.47
N ASP A 126 1.43 21.44 -7.46
CA ASP A 126 1.09 20.83 -8.75
C ASP A 126 2.36 20.53 -9.57
N GLU A 127 3.38 21.39 -9.47
CA GLU A 127 4.68 21.17 -10.10
C GLU A 127 5.42 19.95 -9.50
N VAL A 128 5.44 19.81 -8.17
CA VAL A 128 6.04 18.63 -7.52
C VAL A 128 5.25 17.37 -7.83
N LYS A 129 3.91 17.45 -7.82
CA LYS A 129 3.04 16.34 -8.19
C LYS A 129 3.26 15.91 -9.63
N TYR A 130 3.38 16.85 -10.56
CA TYR A 130 3.70 16.54 -11.95
C TYR A 130 5.03 15.79 -12.05
N GLU A 131 6.09 16.29 -11.43
CA GLU A 131 7.41 15.63 -11.48
C GLU A 131 7.39 14.26 -10.82
N ALA A 132 6.70 14.08 -9.70
CA ALA A 132 6.57 12.81 -9.00
C ALA A 132 5.88 11.73 -9.84
N TYR A 133 4.81 12.08 -10.54
CA TYR A 133 4.06 11.15 -11.40
C TYR A 133 4.78 10.83 -12.71
N ASN A 134 5.68 11.71 -13.16
CA ASN A 134 6.50 11.51 -14.36
C ASN A 134 7.93 11.05 -14.03
N TYR A 135 8.19 10.69 -12.77
CA TYR A 135 9.47 10.20 -12.33
C TYR A 135 9.68 8.75 -12.77
N HIS A 136 10.66 8.53 -13.64
CA HIS A 136 11.04 7.19 -14.09
C HIS A 136 12.55 7.09 -14.26
N ASP A 137 13.09 5.88 -14.11
CA ASP A 137 14.53 5.57 -14.25
C ASP A 137 15.46 6.46 -13.41
N GLY A 138 14.97 6.91 -12.25
CA GLY A 138 15.73 7.76 -11.35
C GLY A 138 15.82 9.24 -11.78
N LYS A 139 14.97 9.69 -12.72
CA LYS A 139 15.09 11.01 -13.35
C LYS A 139 13.83 11.85 -13.21
N LEU A 140 14.05 13.12 -12.89
CA LEU A 140 13.09 14.20 -13.07
C LEU A 140 12.95 14.55 -14.55
N GLN A 141 11.76 14.99 -14.97
CA GLN A 141 11.55 15.50 -16.32
C GLN A 141 12.08 16.92 -16.46
N ASN A 142 11.86 17.76 -15.44
CA ASN A 142 12.25 19.17 -15.47
C ASN A 142 12.97 19.61 -14.18
N GLU A 143 14.13 19.05 -13.89
CA GLU A 143 14.94 19.40 -12.71
C GLU A 143 15.23 20.92 -12.62
N THR A 144 15.57 21.55 -13.74
CA THR A 144 15.84 23.00 -13.78
C THR A 144 14.61 23.80 -13.38
N LYS A 145 13.44 23.43 -13.90
CA LYS A 145 12.16 24.10 -13.60
C LYS A 145 11.80 23.93 -12.12
N LEU A 146 11.97 22.72 -11.57
CA LEU A 146 11.74 22.43 -10.16
C LEU A 146 12.60 23.33 -9.25
N LYS A 147 13.89 23.52 -9.60
CA LYS A 147 14.79 24.44 -8.87
C LYS A 147 14.36 25.91 -9.00
N GLU A 148 13.98 26.34 -10.20
CA GLU A 148 13.57 27.72 -10.46
C GLU A 148 12.26 28.10 -9.75
N ASN A 149 11.36 27.13 -9.58
CA ASN A 149 10.08 27.31 -8.91
C ASN A 149 10.17 27.33 -7.37
N ALA A 150 11.30 26.91 -6.78
CA ALA A 150 11.49 26.96 -5.34
C ALA A 150 11.69 28.41 -4.85
N ASP A 151 10.88 28.85 -3.89
CA ASP A 151 11.01 30.17 -3.27
C ASP A 151 12.13 30.18 -2.22
N TYR A 152 13.37 30.26 -2.73
CA TYR A 152 14.55 30.33 -1.87
C TYR A 152 14.56 31.59 -0.98
N ALA A 153 13.92 32.69 -1.41
CA ALA A 153 13.88 33.90 -0.60
C ALA A 153 13.05 33.65 0.67
N LYS A 154 11.84 33.11 0.50
CA LYS A 154 10.97 32.73 1.61
C LYS A 154 11.60 31.65 2.49
N TYR A 155 12.16 30.60 1.89
CA TYR A 155 12.91 29.56 2.62
C TYR A 155 13.98 30.17 3.54
N LYS A 156 14.77 31.11 3.01
CA LYS A 156 15.87 31.74 3.74
C LYS A 156 15.39 32.63 4.90
N GLU A 157 14.23 33.27 4.76
CA GLU A 157 13.66 34.13 5.79
C GLU A 157 13.01 33.34 6.93
N GLU A 158 12.36 32.21 6.61
CA GLU A 158 11.53 31.44 7.55
C GLU A 158 12.28 30.24 8.19
N THR A 159 13.46 29.87 7.68
CA THR A 159 14.25 28.73 8.20
C THR A 159 15.36 29.18 9.15
N GLU A 160 15.46 28.54 10.32
CA GLU A 160 16.59 28.73 11.23
C GLU A 160 17.88 28.15 10.61
N ALA A 161 18.91 29.00 10.45
CA ALA A 161 20.18 28.63 9.81
C ALA A 161 20.03 28.09 8.37
N PRO A 162 19.55 28.92 7.42
CA PRO A 162 19.25 28.46 6.06
C PRO A 162 20.51 28.06 5.29
N LEU A 163 20.37 27.04 4.45
CA LEU A 163 21.42 26.62 3.53
C LEU A 163 21.78 27.75 2.56
N ALA A 164 23.04 27.78 2.13
CA ALA A 164 23.45 28.64 1.02
C ALA A 164 22.73 28.21 -0.27
N LYS A 165 22.36 29.17 -1.13
CA LYS A 165 21.53 28.96 -2.33
C LYS A 165 21.95 27.76 -3.20
N PHE A 166 23.26 27.60 -3.44
CA PHE A 166 23.76 26.46 -4.21
C PHE A 166 23.50 25.12 -3.52
N LEU A 167 23.76 25.04 -2.20
CA LEU A 167 23.51 23.83 -1.41
C LEU A 167 22.02 23.53 -1.30
N PHE A 168 21.19 24.57 -1.11
CA PHE A 168 19.73 24.42 -1.10
C PHE A 168 19.22 23.67 -2.33
N TYR A 169 19.64 24.07 -3.54
CA TYR A 169 19.20 23.39 -4.76
C TYR A 169 19.77 21.98 -4.94
N THR A 170 20.96 21.71 -4.43
CA THR A 170 21.52 20.35 -4.44
C THR A 170 20.71 19.45 -3.51
N GLU A 171 20.49 19.89 -2.27
CA GLU A 171 19.74 19.14 -1.26
C GLU A 171 18.26 18.97 -1.63
N LEU A 172 17.65 19.97 -2.29
CA LEU A 172 16.31 19.89 -2.85
C LEU A 172 16.13 18.66 -3.76
N ILE A 173 17.05 18.49 -4.71
CA ILE A 173 16.98 17.40 -5.69
C ILE A 173 17.29 16.07 -5.03
N GLU A 174 18.33 16.02 -4.18
CA GLU A 174 18.62 14.80 -3.43
C GLU A 174 17.45 14.36 -2.56
N ALA A 175 16.80 15.30 -1.87
CA ALA A 175 15.61 15.03 -1.06
C ALA A 175 14.42 14.61 -1.93
N PHE A 176 14.26 15.15 -3.14
CA PHE A 176 13.23 14.66 -4.06
C PHE A 176 13.42 13.16 -4.34
N HIS A 177 14.64 12.74 -4.64
CA HIS A 177 14.95 11.34 -4.94
C HIS A 177 14.87 10.42 -3.71
N LYS A 178 15.46 10.83 -2.58
CA LYS A 178 15.67 9.97 -1.41
C LYS A 178 14.61 10.12 -0.33
N ASP A 179 14.04 11.32 -0.18
CA ASP A 179 12.98 11.56 0.81
C ASP A 179 11.61 11.35 0.14
N LEU A 180 11.28 12.11 -0.91
CA LEU A 180 9.94 12.06 -1.49
C LEU A 180 9.69 10.76 -2.26
N MET A 181 10.54 10.43 -3.24
CA MET A 181 10.28 9.29 -4.13
C MET A 181 10.40 7.94 -3.41
N GLU A 182 11.32 7.75 -2.47
CA GLU A 182 11.34 6.53 -1.65
C GLU A 182 10.05 6.39 -0.83
N GLU A 183 9.46 7.51 -0.40
CA GLU A 183 8.25 7.50 0.39
C GLU A 183 6.98 7.21 -0.43
N ILE A 184 6.90 7.65 -1.69
CA ILE A 184 5.70 7.51 -2.53
C ILE A 184 5.80 6.44 -3.62
N ALA A 185 7.00 6.07 -4.07
CA ALA A 185 7.16 5.08 -5.16
C ALA A 185 6.49 3.74 -4.86
N PRO A 186 6.56 3.19 -3.63
CA PRO A 186 5.88 1.94 -3.30
C PRO A 186 4.34 2.04 -3.37
N LEU A 187 3.77 3.25 -3.40
CA LEU A 187 2.34 3.50 -3.53
C LEU A 187 1.87 3.59 -4.98
N PHE A 188 2.76 3.63 -5.98
CA PHE A 188 2.41 3.55 -7.41
C PHE A 188 2.30 2.13 -7.95
N ALA A 189 2.54 1.12 -7.09
CA ALA A 189 2.49 -0.31 -7.44
C ALA A 189 1.20 -0.76 -8.13
#